data_AF-A0A934GMB7-F1
#
_entry.id   AF-A0A934GMB7-F1
#
_cell.length_a   1.000
_cell.length_b   1.000
_cell.length_c   1.000
_cell.angle_alpha   90.00
_cell.angle_beta   90.00
_cell.angle_gamma   90.00
#
_symmetry.space_group_name_H-M   'P 1'
#
loop_
_entity.id
_entity.type
_entity.pdbx_description
1 polymer ?
#
loop_
_entity_poly.entity_id
_entity_poly.type
_entity_poly.pdbx_seq_one_letter_code
_entity_poly.pdbx_strand_id
1 'polypeptide(L)'
;MWSANSQSGRYTPFEENDYYFPSVWRKQAASNKQASEGEIDPAEGEKLTALLAEHYDRSFALYQQALDAGVAKELARLFLPGFSVYYTWVVKVDAHNLMHWIELRMAPDAQQEIRVYAEVIYNEIFKQVLPWTAEAFEKFRLSQRRNL
;
A
#
# COMPACT_ATOMS: atom_id res chain seq x y z
N MET A 1 18.02 -0.98 11.80
CA MET A 1 17.09 0.15 11.96
C MET A 1 16.58 0.55 10.58
N TRP A 2 15.29 0.85 10.46
CA TRP A 2 14.69 1.34 9.22
C TRP A 2 15.08 2.80 8.99
N SER A 3 15.45 3.13 7.76
CA SER A 3 15.67 4.49 7.31
C SER A 3 14.91 4.65 5.99
N ALA A 4 14.01 5.62 5.93
CA ALA A 4 13.16 5.84 4.77
C ALA A 4 13.21 7.30 4.33
N ASN A 5 13.12 7.52 3.02
CA ASN A 5 12.88 8.81 2.40
C ASN A 5 11.70 8.66 1.45
N SER A 6 10.71 9.54 1.54
CA SER A 6 9.51 9.49 0.72
C SER A 6 9.45 10.68 -0.24
N GLN A 7 8.85 10.43 -1.40
CA GLN A 7 8.52 11.47 -2.36
C GLN A 7 7.68 12.55 -1.67
N SER A 8 8.13 13.79 -1.81
CA SER A 8 7.42 14.93 -1.25
C SER A 8 6.55 15.59 -2.32
N GLY A 9 5.24 15.54 -2.10
CA GLY A 9 4.25 16.28 -2.91
C GLY A 9 4.38 17.81 -2.86
N ARG A 10 5.36 18.35 -2.11
CA ARG A 10 5.72 19.77 -2.14
C ARG A 10 6.63 20.11 -3.33
N TYR A 11 7.48 19.16 -3.73
CA TYR A 11 8.50 19.35 -4.76
C TYR A 11 8.15 18.66 -6.08
N THR A 12 7.51 17.49 -6.01
CA THR A 12 7.11 16.73 -7.19
C THR A 12 5.60 16.88 -7.40
N PRO A 13 5.14 17.37 -8.57
CA PRO A 13 3.73 17.33 -8.92
C PRO A 13 3.23 15.89 -8.92
N PHE A 14 1.97 15.67 -8.54
CA PHE A 14 1.32 14.38 -8.72
C PHE A 14 0.83 14.25 -10.16
N GLU A 15 0.99 13.07 -10.74
CA GLU A 15 0.55 12.79 -12.10
C GLU A 15 -0.95 12.45 -12.13
N GLU A 16 -1.59 12.75 -13.25
CA GLU A 16 -2.98 12.35 -13.49
C GLU A 16 -3.06 10.81 -13.53
N ASN A 17 -4.08 10.24 -12.88
CA ASN A 17 -4.32 8.79 -12.79
C ASN A 17 -3.35 7.96 -11.92
N ASP A 18 -2.47 8.57 -11.12
CA ASP A 18 -1.58 7.85 -10.20
C ASP A 18 -2.26 7.51 -8.85
N TYR A 19 -3.39 6.79 -8.93
CA TYR A 19 -4.20 6.38 -7.79
C TYR A 19 -4.41 4.87 -7.73
N TYR A 20 -4.44 4.33 -6.52
CA TYR A 20 -4.79 2.94 -6.25
C TYR A 20 -6.29 2.71 -6.46
N PHE A 21 -6.62 1.71 -7.28
CA PHE A 21 -7.95 1.13 -7.38
C PHE A 21 -7.93 -0.28 -6.78
N PRO A 22 -8.86 -0.60 -5.86
CA PRO A 22 -8.97 -1.96 -5.36
C PRO A 22 -9.49 -2.90 -6.46
N SER A 23 -8.90 -4.08 -6.59
CA SER A 23 -9.39 -5.12 -7.52
C SER A 23 -10.70 -5.73 -7.05
N VAL A 24 -10.94 -5.74 -5.74
CA VAL A 24 -12.16 -6.22 -5.08
C VAL A 24 -12.47 -5.34 -3.87
N TRP A 25 -13.75 -5.17 -3.58
CA TRP A 25 -14.22 -4.46 -2.40
C TRP A 25 -14.52 -5.46 -1.29
N ARG A 26 -13.88 -5.29 -0.13
CA ARG A 26 -13.94 -6.25 0.99
C ARG A 26 -14.84 -5.76 2.11
N LYS A 27 -15.43 -6.69 2.87
CA LYS A 27 -16.20 -6.35 4.08
C LYS A 27 -15.26 -6.18 5.26
N GLN A 28 -15.71 -5.45 6.28
CA GLN A 28 -15.01 -5.36 7.55
C GLN A 28 -15.07 -6.71 8.27
N ALA A 29 -13.93 -7.21 8.77
CA ALA A 29 -13.92 -8.49 9.48
C ALA A 29 -14.64 -8.38 10.83
N ALA A 30 -15.45 -9.39 11.18
CA ALA A 30 -16.23 -9.40 12.41
C ALA A 30 -15.37 -9.57 13.68
N SER A 31 -14.30 -10.36 13.59
CA SER A 31 -13.44 -10.71 14.74
C SER A 31 -12.25 -9.78 14.92
N ASN A 32 -11.82 -9.08 13.87
CA ASN A 32 -10.66 -8.18 13.89
C ASN A 32 -10.99 -6.84 13.21
N LYS A 33 -11.06 -5.77 14.02
CA LYS A 33 -11.39 -4.41 13.55
C LYS A 33 -10.33 -3.80 12.62
N GLN A 34 -9.15 -4.40 12.52
CA GLN A 34 -8.06 -3.96 11.63
C GLN A 34 -7.96 -4.80 10.35
N ALA A 35 -8.76 -5.86 10.22
CA ALA A 35 -8.75 -6.75 9.08
C ALA A 35 -10.03 -6.62 8.24
N SER A 36 -9.96 -7.10 7.01
CA SER A 36 -11.09 -7.22 6.09
C SER A 36 -11.32 -8.70 5.75
N GLU A 37 -12.57 -9.09 5.51
CA GLU A 37 -12.93 -10.45 5.14
C GLU A 37 -14.01 -10.48 4.07
N GLY A 38 -13.99 -11.51 3.22
CA GLY A 38 -14.93 -11.67 2.12
C GLY A 38 -14.95 -10.49 1.15
N GLU A 39 -15.85 -10.59 0.17
CA GLU A 39 -16.10 -9.54 -0.82
C GLU A 39 -17.55 -9.08 -0.69
N ILE A 40 -17.81 -7.83 -1.08
CA ILE A 40 -19.18 -7.37 -1.32
C ILE A 40 -19.70 -7.93 -2.64
N ASP A 41 -20.98 -7.67 -2.92
CA ASP A 41 -21.56 -8.04 -4.22
C ASP A 41 -20.79 -7.38 -5.38
N PRO A 42 -20.41 -8.14 -6.43
CA PRO A 42 -19.61 -7.60 -7.54
C PRO A 42 -20.27 -6.42 -8.27
N ALA A 43 -21.60 -6.44 -8.48
CA ALA A 43 -22.29 -5.35 -9.16
C ALA A 43 -22.31 -4.08 -8.31
N GLU A 44 -22.37 -4.22 -6.98
CA GLU A 44 -22.18 -3.08 -6.08
C GLU A 44 -20.72 -2.59 -6.07
N GLY A 45 -19.76 -3.51 -6.13
CA GLY A 45 -18.34 -3.20 -6.28
C GLY A 45 -18.03 -2.39 -7.53
N GLU A 46 -18.61 -2.75 -8.68
CA GLU A 46 -18.46 -2.00 -9.93
C GLU A 46 -18.96 -0.56 -9.80
N LYS A 47 -20.12 -0.36 -9.15
CA LYS A 47 -20.63 1.00 -8.89
C LYS A 47 -19.71 1.80 -7.98
N LEU A 48 -19.20 1.19 -6.91
CA LEU A 48 -18.25 1.86 -6.01
C LEU A 48 -16.95 2.23 -6.73
N THR A 49 -16.46 1.36 -7.60
CA THR A 49 -15.29 1.65 -8.45
C THR A 49 -15.56 2.83 -9.39
N ALA A 50 -16.75 2.90 -10.02
CA ALA A 50 -17.13 4.02 -10.87
C ALA A 50 -17.24 5.35 -10.09
N LEU A 51 -17.85 5.33 -8.90
CA LEU A 51 -17.89 6.50 -8.01
C LEU A 51 -16.51 6.94 -7.55
N LEU A 52 -15.61 5.98 -7.29
CA LEU A 52 -14.23 6.26 -6.91
C LEU A 52 -13.45 6.92 -8.05
N ALA A 53 -13.66 6.46 -9.29
CA ALA A 53 -13.07 7.07 -10.48
C ALA A 53 -13.54 8.52 -10.66
N GLU A 54 -14.86 8.77 -10.57
CA GLU A 54 -15.42 10.12 -10.63
C GLU A 54 -14.84 11.04 -9.53
N HIS A 55 -14.68 10.51 -8.32
CA HIS A 55 -14.05 11.24 -7.22
C HIS A 55 -12.61 11.63 -7.55
N TYR A 56 -11.81 10.71 -8.10
CA TYR A 56 -10.41 10.97 -8.47
C TYR A 56 -10.31 12.04 -9.56
N ASP A 57 -11.10 11.92 -10.63
CA ASP A 57 -11.14 12.88 -11.72
C ASP A 57 -11.51 14.28 -11.21
N ARG A 58 -12.54 14.36 -10.37
CA ARG A 58 -12.99 15.63 -9.81
C ARG A 58 -11.94 16.25 -8.89
N SER A 59 -11.32 15.45 -8.04
CA SER A 59 -10.25 15.89 -7.14
C SER A 59 -9.03 16.40 -7.90
N PHE A 60 -8.63 15.73 -8.98
CA PHE A 60 -7.52 16.17 -9.81
C PHE A 60 -7.84 17.48 -10.53
N ALA A 61 -9.06 17.62 -11.07
CA ALA A 61 -9.49 18.89 -11.68
C ALA A 61 -9.47 20.06 -10.68
N LEU A 62 -9.87 19.84 -9.42
CA LEU A 62 -9.79 20.85 -8.35
C LEU A 62 -8.35 21.21 -8.00
N TYR A 63 -7.47 20.20 -7.93
CA TYR A 63 -6.03 20.40 -7.75
C TYR A 63 -5.44 21.30 -8.85
N GLN A 64 -5.76 21.01 -10.12
CA GLN A 64 -5.28 21.80 -11.25
C GLN A 64 -5.83 23.23 -11.22
N GLN A 65 -7.11 23.42 -10.92
CA GLN A 65 -7.70 24.76 -10.76
C GLN A 65 -7.00 25.59 -9.67
N ALA A 66 -6.63 24.95 -8.55
CA ALA A 66 -5.90 25.63 -7.48
C ALA A 66 -4.49 26.05 -7.94
N LEU A 67 -3.79 25.17 -8.68
CA LEU A 67 -2.49 25.50 -9.27
C LEU A 67 -2.57 26.64 -10.27
N ASP A 68 -3.57 26.62 -11.16
CA ASP A 68 -3.78 27.65 -12.18
C ASP A 68 -4.11 29.02 -11.54
N ALA A 69 -4.74 29.00 -10.36
CA ALA A 69 -4.98 30.19 -9.53
C ALA A 69 -3.72 30.69 -8.77
N GLY A 70 -2.57 30.04 -8.93
CA GLY A 70 -1.30 30.42 -8.30
C GLY A 70 -1.14 29.94 -6.86
N VAL A 71 -1.98 29.00 -6.40
CA VAL A 71 -1.87 28.41 -5.05
C VAL A 71 -0.59 27.57 -4.97
N ALA A 72 0.14 27.67 -3.84
CA ALA A 72 1.32 26.86 -3.59
C ALA A 72 0.99 25.35 -3.65
N LYS A 73 1.87 24.55 -4.26
CA LYS A 73 1.68 23.08 -4.44
C LYS A 73 1.33 22.35 -3.14
N GLU A 74 1.91 22.77 -2.01
CA GLU A 74 1.67 22.16 -0.70
C GLU A 74 0.26 22.37 -0.14
N LEU A 75 -0.44 23.41 -0.61
CA LEU A 75 -1.84 23.69 -0.32
C LEU A 75 -2.75 23.10 -1.39
N ALA A 76 -2.39 23.20 -2.68
CA ALA A 76 -3.17 22.63 -3.76
C ALA A 76 -3.37 21.11 -3.57
N ARG A 77 -2.36 20.37 -3.09
CA ARG A 77 -2.46 18.93 -2.83
C ARG A 77 -3.55 18.53 -1.82
N LEU A 78 -4.11 19.47 -1.06
CA LEU A 78 -5.24 19.19 -0.14
C LEU A 78 -6.49 18.71 -0.90
N PHE A 79 -6.59 19.00 -2.20
CA PHE A 79 -7.69 18.53 -3.05
C PHE A 79 -7.53 17.06 -3.50
N LEU A 80 -6.33 16.49 -3.38
CA LEU A 80 -6.05 15.13 -3.84
C LEU A 80 -6.51 14.06 -2.82
N PRO A 81 -6.97 12.87 -3.27
CA PRO A 81 -7.34 11.75 -2.40
C PRO A 81 -6.10 11.11 -1.76
N GLY A 82 -5.63 11.68 -0.65
CA GLY A 82 -4.33 11.33 -0.05
C GLY A 82 -4.13 9.85 0.34
N PHE A 83 -5.20 9.10 0.60
CA PHE A 83 -5.14 7.67 0.91
C PHE A 83 -5.03 6.76 -0.32
N SER A 84 -5.29 7.30 -1.50
CA SER A 84 -5.29 6.55 -2.75
C SER A 84 -4.14 6.92 -3.66
N VAL A 85 -3.55 8.10 -3.49
CA VAL A 85 -2.36 8.54 -4.22
C VAL A 85 -1.17 7.61 -3.92
N TYR A 86 -0.46 7.21 -4.97
CA TYR A 86 0.80 6.49 -4.80
C TYR A 86 1.91 7.41 -4.30
N TYR A 87 2.74 6.86 -3.43
CA TYR A 87 3.96 7.51 -2.97
C TYR A 87 5.14 6.59 -3.19
N THR A 88 6.21 7.13 -3.76
CA THR A 88 7.47 6.40 -3.87
C THR A 88 8.30 6.59 -2.60
N TRP A 89 8.78 5.49 -2.03
CA TRP A 89 9.63 5.48 -0.84
C TRP A 89 10.94 4.74 -1.14
N VAL A 90 12.07 5.37 -0.81
CA VAL A 90 13.37 4.72 -0.79
C VAL A 90 13.66 4.30 0.64
N VAL A 91 13.82 3.00 0.86
CA VAL A 91 13.94 2.43 2.20
C VAL A 91 15.20 1.59 2.33
N LYS A 92 15.96 1.82 3.40
CA LYS A 92 17.12 1.03 3.82
C LYS A 92 16.82 0.35 5.13
N VAL A 93 17.11 -0.95 5.20
CA VAL A 93 16.88 -1.79 6.37
C VAL A 93 17.92 -2.92 6.41
N ASP A 94 18.29 -3.38 7.60
CA ASP A 94 19.09 -4.60 7.78
C ASP A 94 18.24 -5.87 7.69
N ALA A 95 18.89 -7.01 7.42
CA ALA A 95 18.20 -8.29 7.23
C ALA A 95 17.36 -8.73 8.45
N HIS A 96 17.83 -8.48 9.67
CA HIS A 96 17.11 -8.90 10.88
C HIS A 96 15.77 -8.16 11.02
N ASN A 97 15.80 -6.84 10.88
CA ASN A 97 14.58 -6.02 10.93
C ASN A 97 13.66 -6.27 9.72
N LEU A 98 14.24 -6.55 8.55
CA LEU A 98 13.46 -6.91 7.37
C LEU A 98 12.72 -8.23 7.57
N MET A 99 13.37 -9.28 8.09
CA MET A 99 12.71 -10.55 8.41
C MET A 99 11.53 -10.37 9.36
N HIS A 100 11.68 -9.56 10.41
CA HIS A 100 10.58 -9.30 11.34
C HIS A 100 9.40 -8.58 10.65
N TRP A 101 9.67 -7.61 9.77
CA TRP A 101 8.62 -6.93 9.02
C TRP A 101 7.93 -7.88 8.03
N ILE A 102 8.69 -8.71 7.31
CA ILE A 102 8.15 -9.71 6.37
C ILE A 102 7.22 -10.66 7.13
N GLU A 103 7.63 -11.15 8.30
CA GLU A 103 6.82 -12.01 9.17
C GLU A 103 5.47 -11.38 9.56
N LEU A 104 5.46 -10.07 9.84
CA LEU A 104 4.24 -9.34 10.19
C LEU A 104 3.36 -9.02 8.98
N ARG A 105 3.96 -8.75 7.82
CA ARG A 105 3.23 -8.28 6.63
C ARG A 105 2.77 -9.40 5.71
N MET A 106 3.40 -10.57 5.77
CA MET A 106 2.92 -11.80 5.13
C MET A 106 1.86 -12.54 5.95
N ALA A 107 1.52 -12.06 7.16
CA ALA A 107 0.52 -12.68 8.00
C ALA A 107 -0.89 -12.60 7.34
N PRO A 108 -1.75 -13.63 7.49
CA PRO A 108 -3.07 -13.66 6.82
C PRO A 108 -4.02 -12.54 7.21
N ASP A 109 -3.83 -11.95 8.39
CA ASP A 109 -4.60 -10.85 8.95
C ASP A 109 -4.05 -9.46 8.56
N ALA A 110 -2.87 -9.39 7.95
CA ALA A 110 -2.32 -8.15 7.43
C ALA A 110 -3.12 -7.67 6.21
N GLN A 111 -3.23 -6.35 6.03
CA GLN A 111 -3.93 -5.79 4.87
C GLN A 111 -3.36 -6.34 3.55
N GLN A 112 -4.23 -6.69 2.58
CA GLN A 112 -3.82 -7.34 1.33
C GLN A 112 -2.79 -6.51 0.57
N GLU A 113 -2.97 -5.20 0.51
CA GLU A 113 -2.11 -4.27 -0.22
C GLU A 113 -0.65 -4.39 0.27
N ILE A 114 -0.39 -4.28 1.58
CA ILE A 114 0.98 -4.38 2.11
C ILE A 114 1.54 -5.81 2.02
N ARG A 115 0.65 -6.83 2.01
CA ARG A 115 1.05 -8.23 1.86
C ARG A 115 1.64 -8.50 0.48
N VAL A 116 1.05 -7.96 -0.58
CA VAL A 116 1.57 -8.07 -1.95
C VAL A 116 3.01 -7.51 -2.03
N TYR A 117 3.26 -6.34 -1.42
CA TYR A 117 4.63 -5.81 -1.33
C TYR A 117 5.56 -6.73 -0.55
N ALA A 118 5.12 -7.26 0.59
CA ALA A 118 5.94 -8.15 1.40
C ALA A 118 6.28 -9.46 0.69
N GLU A 119 5.34 -10.04 -0.03
CA GLU A 119 5.53 -11.25 -0.83
C GLU A 119 6.54 -11.03 -1.96
N VAL A 120 6.45 -9.91 -2.70
CA VAL A 120 7.42 -9.57 -3.74
C VAL A 120 8.80 -9.32 -3.15
N ILE A 121 8.90 -8.51 -2.09
CA ILE A 121 10.18 -8.25 -1.39
C ILE A 121 10.80 -9.56 -0.90
N TYR A 122 9.99 -10.47 -0.37
CA TYR A 122 10.48 -11.74 0.12
C TYR A 122 10.96 -12.67 -1.02
N ASN A 123 10.08 -12.95 -1.98
CA ASN A 123 10.32 -13.95 -3.03
C ASN A 123 11.33 -13.50 -4.08
N GLU A 124 11.24 -12.24 -4.51
CA GLU A 124 12.02 -11.73 -5.64
C GLU A 124 13.32 -11.05 -5.22
N ILE A 125 13.44 -10.62 -3.96
CA ILE A 125 14.63 -9.88 -3.48
C ILE A 125 15.32 -10.63 -2.35
N PHE A 126 14.65 -10.84 -1.22
CA PHE A 126 15.29 -11.38 -0.01
C PHE A 126 15.83 -12.79 -0.24
N LYS A 127 15.05 -13.69 -0.85
CA LYS A 127 15.50 -15.06 -1.17
C LYS A 127 16.65 -15.09 -2.16
N GLN A 128 16.67 -14.18 -3.13
CA GLN A 128 17.73 -14.11 -4.13
C GLN A 128 19.06 -13.63 -3.54
N VAL A 129 18.99 -12.64 -2.64
CA VAL A 129 20.19 -12.01 -2.05
C VAL A 129 20.73 -12.80 -0.84
N LEU A 130 19.84 -13.40 -0.02
CA LEU A 130 20.20 -14.09 1.24
C LEU A 130 19.57 -15.49 1.34
N PRO A 131 19.91 -16.42 0.43
CA PRO A 131 19.20 -17.71 0.30
C PRO A 131 19.26 -18.58 1.56
N TRP A 132 20.43 -18.73 2.21
CA TRP A 132 20.56 -19.53 3.42
C TRP A 132 19.84 -18.91 4.62
N THR A 133 19.83 -17.58 4.72
CA THR A 133 19.07 -16.87 5.75
C THR A 133 17.57 -17.05 5.53
N ALA A 134 17.10 -16.99 4.28
CA ALA A 134 15.70 -17.23 3.94
C ALA A 134 15.26 -18.65 4.28
N GLU A 135 16.05 -19.68 3.95
CA GLU A 135 15.76 -21.07 4.32
C GLU A 135 15.62 -21.24 5.85
N ALA A 136 16.56 -20.67 6.61
CA ALA A 136 16.48 -20.69 8.07
C ALA A 136 15.25 -19.92 8.58
N PHE A 137 14.94 -18.77 7.98
CA PHE A 137 13.80 -17.94 8.35
C PHE A 137 12.46 -18.65 8.12
N GLU A 138 12.30 -19.34 6.98
CA GLU A 138 11.14 -20.19 6.70
C GLU A 138 11.00 -21.30 7.73
N LYS A 139 12.11 -22.00 8.00
CA LYS A 139 12.12 -23.17 8.89
C LYS A 139 11.82 -22.82 10.34
N PHE A 140 12.34 -21.71 10.85
CA PHE A 140 12.31 -21.41 12.29
C PHE A 140 11.34 -20.32 12.71
N ARG A 141 10.90 -19.43 11.81
CA ARG A 141 9.97 -18.33 12.15
C ARG A 141 8.64 -18.44 11.44
N LEU A 142 8.66 -18.48 10.10
CA LEU A 142 7.41 -18.48 9.32
C LEU A 142 6.58 -19.76 9.53
N SER A 143 7.23 -20.92 9.63
CA SER A 143 6.53 -22.20 9.88
C SER A 143 5.86 -22.26 11.25
N GLN A 144 6.49 -21.70 12.29
CA GLN A 144 5.96 -21.72 13.66
C GLN A 144 4.72 -20.85 13.78
N ARG A 145 4.66 -19.74 13.05
CA ARG A 145 3.52 -18.80 13.08
C ARG A 145 2.32 -19.28 12.27
N ARG A 146 2.53 -20.13 11.26
CA ARG A 146 1.44 -20.75 10.47
C ARG A 146 0.69 -21.87 11.22
N ASN A 147 1.27 -22.37 12.32
CA ASN A 147 0.70 -23.43 13.15
C ASN A 147 -0.04 -22.92 14.40
N LEU A 148 -0.24 -21.59 14.49
CA LEU A 148 -1.00 -20.90 15.53
C LEU A 148 -2.20 -20.19 14.87
#